data_AF-A0A6S8UXR5-F1
#
_entry.id   AF-A0A6S8UXR5-F1
#
_cell.length_a   1.000
_cell.length_b   1.000
_cell.length_c   1.000
_cell.angle_alpha   90.00
_cell.angle_beta   90.00
_cell.angle_gamma   90.00
#
_symmetry.space_group_name_H-M   'P 1'
#
loop_
_entity.id
_entity.type
_entity.pdbx_description
1 polymer ?
#
loop_
_entity_poly.entity_id
_entity_poly.type
_entity_poly.pdbx_seq_one_letter_code
_entity_poly.pdbx_strand_id
1 'polypeptide(L)'
;MADKKPAGPPEVIVNAAAGCKDAASTAKALEKAFGTSDADGCWLLSLVASDATAPWSMTYYGKVLDGLGSKKGPIKAAAKAAWAKVVPTLQPEAAPLEMKALYGAMGVEKQWPCRVAALERVAQLCSTAPKQTAACLPTLVPELTPSLWDTKKEVKAAAKAAVTAAFGLSGNRDVEPVIPKLVSSASNPKEVEATVHALAATTFVQSVDSPTLAVVVPLLSRALGERGPKATALKRQAALIICNMSKLVDDARDAAPFLPKLLPGLVKLADEMSDPEARE
;
A
#
# COMPACT_ATOMS: atom_id res chain seq x y z
N MET A 1 -19.27 -27.57 23.80
CA MET A 1 -19.70 -26.15 23.84
C MET A 1 -20.29 -25.85 22.46
N ALA A 2 -21.59 -25.61 22.38
CA ALA A 2 -22.29 -25.46 21.11
C ALA A 2 -21.73 -24.28 20.31
N ASP A 3 -21.29 -24.56 19.08
CA ASP A 3 -21.01 -23.56 18.05
C ASP A 3 -22.26 -22.72 17.83
N LYS A 4 -22.32 -21.54 18.48
CA LYS A 4 -23.30 -20.52 18.16
C LYS A 4 -23.02 -20.09 16.72
N LYS A 5 -23.86 -20.57 15.80
CA LYS A 5 -23.98 -20.12 14.41
C LYS A 5 -23.76 -18.59 14.39
N PRO A 6 -22.85 -18.06 13.55
CA PRO A 6 -22.62 -16.61 13.50
C PRO A 6 -23.97 -15.96 13.21
N ALA A 7 -24.41 -15.09 14.13
CA ALA A 7 -25.72 -14.45 14.03
C ALA A 7 -25.79 -13.70 12.70
N GLY A 8 -26.79 -14.02 11.88
CA GLY A 8 -27.07 -13.28 10.64
C GLY A 8 -27.54 -11.85 10.93
N PRO A 9 -27.82 -11.04 9.89
CA PRO A 9 -28.31 -9.69 10.08
C PRO A 9 -29.59 -9.69 10.94
N PRO A 10 -29.70 -8.83 11.97
CA PRO A 10 -30.92 -8.71 12.76
C PRO A 10 -32.14 -8.40 11.86
N GLU A 11 -33.32 -8.93 12.19
CA GLU A 11 -34.54 -8.70 11.38
C GLU A 11 -34.85 -7.21 11.18
N VAL A 12 -34.54 -6.37 12.18
CA VAL A 12 -34.68 -4.91 12.10
C VAL A 12 -33.85 -4.33 10.95
N ILE A 13 -32.65 -4.87 10.73
CA ILE A 13 -31.74 -4.44 9.65
C ILE A 13 -32.19 -4.97 8.29
N VAL A 14 -32.74 -6.19 8.24
CA VAL A 14 -33.35 -6.74 7.03
C VAL A 14 -34.54 -5.89 6.58
N ASN A 15 -35.41 -5.49 7.52
CA ASN A 15 -36.52 -4.59 7.26
C ASN A 15 -36.06 -3.19 6.84
N ALA A 16 -35.00 -2.67 7.46
CA ALA A 16 -34.40 -1.39 7.06
C ALA A 16 -33.84 -1.45 5.62
N ALA A 17 -33.19 -2.56 5.25
CA ALA A 17 -32.69 -2.77 3.90
C ALA A 17 -33.82 -2.82 2.86
N ALA A 18 -34.97 -3.44 3.17
CA ALA A 18 -36.14 -3.44 2.30
C ALA A 18 -36.73 -2.03 2.05
N GLY A 19 -36.49 -1.08 2.96
CA GLY A 19 -36.87 0.32 2.81
C GLY A 19 -35.92 1.16 1.96
N CYS A 20 -34.73 0.64 1.63
CA CYS A 20 -33.69 1.32 0.86
C CYS A 20 -33.98 1.21 -0.65
N LYS A 21 -34.89 2.04 -1.16
CA LYS A 21 -35.34 2.01 -2.57
C LYS A 21 -34.50 2.87 -3.51
N ASP A 22 -33.79 3.85 -2.97
CA ASP A 22 -32.96 4.79 -3.70
C ASP A 22 -31.68 5.14 -2.91
N ALA A 23 -30.75 5.86 -3.54
CA ALA A 23 -29.48 6.21 -2.90
C ALA A 23 -29.65 7.10 -1.65
N ALA A 24 -30.66 7.99 -1.63
CA ALA A 24 -30.88 8.93 -0.53
C ALA A 24 -31.47 8.25 0.72
N SER A 25 -32.43 7.35 0.52
CA SER A 25 -33.02 6.50 1.56
C SER A 25 -31.97 5.54 2.13
N THR A 26 -31.13 4.97 1.27
CA THR A 26 -30.00 4.13 1.70
C THR A 26 -29.02 4.91 2.57
N ALA A 27 -28.64 6.13 2.16
CA ALA A 27 -27.72 6.98 2.93
C ALA A 27 -28.26 7.30 4.34
N LYS A 28 -29.53 7.70 4.45
CA LYS A 28 -30.18 7.96 5.75
C LYS A 28 -30.27 6.72 6.64
N ALA A 29 -30.56 5.56 6.04
CA ALA A 29 -30.62 4.30 6.77
C ALA A 29 -29.23 3.90 7.32
N LEU A 30 -28.18 4.07 6.51
CA LEU A 30 -26.79 3.82 6.92
C LEU A 30 -26.36 4.75 8.04
N GLU A 31 -26.63 6.05 7.93
CA GLU A 31 -26.28 7.03 8.96
C GLU A 31 -26.95 6.68 10.30
N LYS A 32 -28.24 6.34 10.28
CA LYS A 32 -28.97 5.91 11.47
C LYS A 32 -28.41 4.61 12.07
N ALA A 33 -28.09 3.63 11.22
CA ALA A 33 -27.56 2.34 11.66
C ALA A 33 -26.17 2.50 12.32
N PHE A 34 -25.25 3.20 11.66
CA PHE A 34 -23.92 3.50 12.20
C PHE A 34 -23.94 4.45 13.40
N GLY A 35 -24.97 5.28 13.54
CA GLY A 35 -25.20 6.10 14.74
C GLY A 35 -25.69 5.29 15.95
N THR A 36 -26.31 4.14 15.71
CA THR A 36 -26.81 3.25 16.78
C THR A 36 -25.77 2.22 17.19
N SER A 37 -25.18 1.51 16.22
CA SER A 37 -24.20 0.46 16.44
C SER A 37 -23.40 0.19 15.18
N ASP A 38 -22.07 0.10 15.29
CA ASP A 38 -21.22 -0.25 14.15
C ASP A 38 -21.51 -1.66 13.60
N ALA A 39 -22.03 -2.57 14.43
CA ALA A 39 -22.44 -3.91 13.98
C ALA A 39 -23.63 -3.83 13.01
N ASP A 40 -24.62 -2.99 13.36
CA ASP A 40 -25.85 -2.81 12.60
C ASP A 40 -25.58 -2.08 11.29
N GLY A 41 -24.71 -1.06 11.33
CA GLY A 41 -24.22 -0.38 10.13
C GLY A 41 -23.50 -1.33 9.17
N CYS A 42 -22.61 -2.20 9.67
CA CYS A 42 -21.94 -3.20 8.83
C CYS A 42 -22.92 -4.22 8.25
N TRP A 43 -23.89 -4.71 9.03
CA TRP A 43 -24.92 -5.60 8.50
C TRP A 43 -25.75 -4.94 7.42
N LEU A 44 -26.16 -3.68 7.62
CA LEU A 44 -26.91 -2.94 6.62
C LEU A 44 -26.10 -2.78 5.33
N LEU A 45 -24.82 -2.39 5.41
CA LEU A 45 -23.93 -2.33 4.24
C LEU A 45 -23.85 -3.65 3.48
N SER A 46 -23.79 -4.78 4.19
CA SER A 46 -23.74 -6.10 3.55
C SER A 46 -24.99 -6.43 2.70
N LEU A 47 -26.11 -5.75 2.95
CA LEU A 47 -27.37 -5.95 2.23
C LEU A 47 -27.61 -4.89 1.14
N VAL A 48 -27.15 -3.66 1.35
CA VAL A 48 -27.46 -2.51 0.47
C VAL A 48 -26.32 -2.06 -0.43
N ALA A 49 -25.12 -2.65 -0.27
CA ALA A 49 -23.97 -2.32 -1.12
C ALA A 49 -24.26 -2.70 -2.58
N SER A 50 -24.15 -1.71 -3.45
CA SER A 50 -24.36 -1.81 -4.90
C SER A 50 -23.55 -0.71 -5.59
N ASP A 51 -23.43 -0.78 -6.91
CA ASP A 51 -22.71 0.23 -7.70
C ASP A 51 -23.32 1.64 -7.50
N ALA A 52 -24.65 1.72 -7.38
CA ALA A 52 -25.37 2.98 -7.13
C ALA A 52 -25.08 3.58 -5.74
N THR A 53 -24.67 2.75 -4.78
CA THR A 53 -24.42 3.15 -3.38
C THR A 53 -22.92 3.16 -3.03
N ALA A 54 -22.04 2.92 -4.00
CA ALA A 54 -20.59 2.88 -3.83
C ALA A 54 -20.00 4.16 -3.20
N PRO A 55 -20.39 5.40 -3.61
CA PRO A 55 -19.85 6.63 -2.99
C PRO A 55 -20.16 6.72 -1.50
N TRP A 56 -21.35 6.31 -1.08
CA TRP A 56 -21.77 6.34 0.32
C TRP A 56 -21.13 5.23 1.14
N SER A 57 -20.97 4.04 0.54
CA SER A 57 -20.29 2.90 1.16
C SER A 57 -18.84 3.24 1.52
N MET A 58 -18.17 4.06 0.70
CA MET A 58 -16.81 4.54 0.96
C MET A 58 -16.69 5.39 2.23
N THR A 59 -17.75 6.10 2.64
CA THR A 59 -17.75 6.91 3.88
C THR A 59 -17.54 6.03 5.12
N TYR A 60 -18.00 4.78 5.06
CA TYR A 60 -17.93 3.85 6.18
C TYR A 60 -16.79 2.82 6.03
N TYR A 61 -15.97 2.92 4.99
CA TYR A 61 -14.92 1.95 4.66
C TYR A 61 -13.92 1.76 5.82
N GLY A 62 -13.50 2.86 6.46
CA GLY A 62 -12.63 2.81 7.64
C GLY A 62 -13.27 2.10 8.83
N LYS A 63 -14.57 2.32 9.08
CA LYS A 63 -15.31 1.63 10.16
C LYS A 63 -15.43 0.13 9.89
N VAL A 64 -15.66 -0.26 8.63
CA VAL A 64 -15.71 -1.67 8.23
C VAL A 64 -14.34 -2.33 8.45
N LEU A 65 -13.26 -1.68 8.01
CA LEU A 65 -11.88 -2.14 8.24
C LEU A 65 -11.57 -2.31 9.74
N ASP A 66 -11.91 -1.33 10.57
CA ASP A 66 -11.73 -1.41 12.02
C ASP A 66 -12.56 -2.56 12.63
N GLY A 67 -13.77 -2.77 12.11
CA GLY A 67 -14.66 -3.88 12.48
C GLY A 67 -14.04 -5.26 12.22
N LEU A 68 -13.26 -5.44 11.15
CA LEU A 68 -12.53 -6.69 10.86
C LEU A 68 -11.50 -7.03 11.95
N GLY A 69 -10.94 -5.99 12.58
CA GLY A 69 -10.01 -6.10 13.71
C GLY A 69 -10.68 -6.26 15.08
N SER A 70 -12.02 -6.16 15.16
CA SER A 70 -12.73 -6.18 16.44
C SER A 70 -12.62 -7.53 17.15
N LYS A 71 -12.43 -7.47 18.48
CA LYS A 71 -12.49 -8.66 19.35
C LYS A 71 -13.91 -9.17 19.56
N LYS A 72 -14.93 -8.33 19.27
CA LYS A 72 -16.35 -8.69 19.41
C LYS A 72 -16.80 -9.48 18.18
N GLY A 73 -17.09 -10.76 18.37
CA GLY A 73 -17.53 -11.68 17.30
C GLY A 73 -18.64 -11.14 16.39
N PRO A 74 -19.72 -10.54 16.92
CA PRO A 74 -20.80 -10.00 16.08
C PRO A 74 -20.37 -8.89 15.13
N ILE A 75 -19.57 -7.92 15.62
CA ILE A 75 -19.05 -6.81 14.80
C ILE A 75 -18.12 -7.35 13.72
N LYS A 76 -17.24 -8.29 14.08
CA LYS A 76 -16.30 -8.90 13.14
C LYS A 76 -17.01 -9.67 12.02
N ALA A 77 -18.07 -10.41 12.34
CA ALA A 77 -18.88 -11.13 11.36
C ALA A 77 -19.60 -10.16 10.41
N ALA A 78 -20.24 -9.12 10.96
CA ALA A 78 -20.92 -8.08 10.18
C ALA A 78 -19.93 -7.35 9.25
N ALA A 79 -18.78 -6.94 9.77
CA ALA A 79 -17.74 -6.26 9.01
C ALA A 79 -17.20 -7.13 7.88
N LYS A 80 -17.00 -8.44 8.11
CA LYS A 80 -16.59 -9.38 7.06
C LYS A 80 -17.63 -9.51 5.96
N ALA A 81 -18.91 -9.57 6.32
CA ALA A 81 -20.00 -9.61 5.35
C ALA A 81 -20.10 -8.31 4.54
N ALA A 82 -19.95 -7.15 5.21
CA ALA A 82 -19.92 -5.84 4.56
C ALA A 82 -18.74 -5.73 3.59
N TRP A 83 -17.53 -6.09 4.03
CA TRP A 83 -16.32 -6.01 3.23
C TRP A 83 -16.42 -6.82 1.94
N ALA A 84 -16.92 -8.05 2.02
CA ALA A 84 -17.11 -8.93 0.88
C ALA A 84 -18.13 -8.40 -0.15
N LYS A 85 -19.00 -7.46 0.23
CA LYS A 85 -20.03 -6.87 -0.62
C LYS A 85 -19.65 -5.48 -1.14
N VAL A 86 -18.99 -4.66 -0.32
CA VAL A 86 -18.56 -3.32 -0.69
C VAL A 86 -17.38 -3.36 -1.65
N VAL A 87 -16.37 -4.21 -1.39
CA VAL A 87 -15.14 -4.22 -2.20
C VAL A 87 -15.40 -4.45 -3.71
N PRO A 88 -16.26 -5.41 -4.12
CA PRO A 88 -16.53 -5.64 -5.55
C PRO A 88 -17.33 -4.53 -6.25
N THR A 89 -18.04 -3.68 -5.51
CA THR A 89 -18.86 -2.59 -6.11
C THR A 89 -18.04 -1.33 -6.39
N LEU A 90 -16.77 -1.31 -5.98
CA LEU A 90 -15.88 -0.16 -6.18
C LEU A 90 -15.23 -0.21 -7.56
N GLN A 91 -15.41 0.86 -8.31
CA GLN A 91 -14.81 1.03 -9.63
C GLN A 91 -13.31 1.35 -9.54
N PRO A 92 -12.49 1.01 -10.55
CA PRO A 92 -11.05 1.27 -10.55
C PRO A 92 -10.67 2.74 -10.30
N GLU A 93 -11.50 3.68 -10.74
CA GLU A 93 -11.33 5.12 -10.56
C GLU A 93 -11.40 5.55 -9.08
N ALA A 94 -12.04 4.75 -8.21
CA ALA A 94 -12.11 4.99 -6.78
C ALA A 94 -10.84 4.56 -6.03
N ALA A 95 -9.91 3.86 -6.68
CA ALA A 95 -8.70 3.33 -6.04
C ALA A 95 -7.89 4.39 -5.27
N PRO A 96 -7.68 5.63 -5.75
CA PRO A 96 -6.97 6.65 -4.97
C PRO A 96 -7.69 7.06 -3.67
N LEU A 97 -9.03 6.98 -3.65
CA LEU A 97 -9.81 7.22 -2.43
C LEU A 97 -9.72 6.03 -1.47
N GLU A 98 -9.77 4.80 -2.01
CA GLU A 98 -9.53 3.58 -1.22
C GLU A 98 -8.15 3.62 -0.56
N MET A 99 -7.10 3.98 -1.31
CA MET A 99 -5.74 4.03 -0.80
C MET A 99 -5.60 4.95 0.42
N LYS A 100 -6.26 6.11 0.43
CA LYS A 100 -6.26 7.02 1.59
C LYS A 100 -6.82 6.35 2.84
N ALA A 101 -7.91 5.59 2.72
CA ALA A 101 -8.50 4.86 3.83
C ALA A 101 -7.62 3.67 4.26
N LEU A 102 -7.00 2.99 3.29
CA LEU A 102 -6.12 1.84 3.53
C LEU A 102 -4.83 2.23 4.26
N TYR A 103 -4.26 3.41 3.99
CA TYR A 103 -3.08 3.92 4.72
C TYR A 103 -3.33 3.96 6.23
N GLY A 104 -4.46 4.53 6.66
CA GLY A 104 -4.83 4.55 8.08
C GLY A 104 -5.14 3.16 8.67
N ALA A 105 -5.55 2.19 7.84
CA ALA A 105 -5.84 0.83 8.29
C ALA A 105 -4.59 -0.06 8.38
N MET A 106 -3.51 0.28 7.68
CA MET A 106 -2.23 -0.44 7.73
C MET A 106 -1.34 -0.03 8.91
N GLY A 107 -1.67 1.09 9.56
CA GLY A 107 -0.94 1.64 10.72
C GLY A 107 -0.75 0.62 11.85
N VAL A 108 0.39 0.71 12.54
CA VAL A 108 0.78 -0.23 13.61
C VAL A 108 -0.14 -0.19 14.83
N GLU A 109 -0.88 0.90 15.01
CA GLU A 109 -1.90 1.11 16.04
C GLU A 109 -3.17 0.28 15.81
N LYS A 110 -3.40 -0.17 14.57
CA LYS A 110 -4.56 -1.00 14.22
C LYS A 110 -4.35 -2.46 14.60
N GLN A 111 -5.46 -3.15 14.88
CA GLN A 111 -5.41 -4.58 15.17
C GLN A 111 -4.92 -5.36 13.94
N TRP A 112 -4.06 -6.37 14.16
CA TRP A 112 -3.42 -7.10 13.07
C TRP A 112 -4.37 -7.67 12.00
N PRO A 113 -5.62 -8.14 12.30
CA PRO A 113 -6.52 -8.62 11.25
C PRO A 113 -7.03 -7.50 10.33
N CYS A 114 -7.20 -6.28 10.86
CA CYS A 114 -7.54 -5.09 10.07
C CYS A 114 -6.40 -4.77 9.10
N ARG A 115 -5.17 -4.80 9.59
CA ARG A 115 -3.96 -4.55 8.79
C ARG A 115 -3.79 -5.59 7.69
N VAL A 116 -4.00 -6.87 7.98
CA VAL A 116 -3.97 -7.94 6.97
C VAL A 116 -5.01 -7.68 5.88
N ALA A 117 -6.27 -7.37 6.24
CA ALA A 117 -7.31 -7.09 5.27
C ALA A 117 -6.99 -5.86 4.39
N ALA A 118 -6.38 -4.83 4.97
CA ALA A 118 -5.93 -3.66 4.23
C ALA A 118 -4.82 -4.00 3.23
N LEU A 119 -3.80 -4.77 3.66
CA LEU A 119 -2.70 -5.21 2.81
C LEU A 119 -3.18 -6.14 1.67
N GLU A 120 -4.09 -7.07 1.97
CA GLU A 120 -4.71 -7.93 0.96
C GLU A 120 -5.49 -7.11 -0.08
N ARG A 121 -6.21 -6.05 0.36
CA ARG A 121 -6.92 -5.17 -0.57
C ARG A 121 -5.97 -4.34 -1.42
N VAL A 122 -4.86 -3.85 -0.87
CA VAL A 122 -3.82 -3.20 -1.69
C VAL A 122 -3.32 -4.15 -2.78
N ALA A 123 -3.04 -5.42 -2.44
CA ALA A 123 -2.62 -6.41 -3.42
C ALA A 123 -3.69 -6.65 -4.51
N GLN A 124 -4.97 -6.67 -4.14
CA GLN A 124 -6.08 -6.77 -5.09
C GLN A 124 -6.19 -5.53 -6.00
N LEU A 125 -6.00 -4.33 -5.45
CA LEU A 125 -6.03 -3.08 -6.24
C LEU A 125 -4.96 -3.07 -7.33
N CYS A 126 -3.83 -3.75 -7.11
CA CYS A 126 -2.80 -3.90 -8.13
C CYS A 126 -3.29 -4.64 -9.38
N SER A 127 -4.23 -5.60 -9.25
CA SER A 127 -4.80 -6.31 -10.40
C SER A 127 -6.10 -5.69 -10.92
N THR A 128 -6.94 -5.13 -10.04
CA THR A 128 -8.23 -4.55 -10.43
C THR A 128 -8.13 -3.12 -10.97
N ALA A 129 -7.15 -2.35 -10.49
CA ALA A 129 -6.94 -0.94 -10.85
C ALA A 129 -5.44 -0.62 -11.03
N PRO A 130 -4.73 -1.31 -11.96
CA PRO A 130 -3.28 -1.23 -12.06
C PRO A 130 -2.78 0.19 -12.36
N LYS A 131 -3.45 0.93 -13.24
CA LYS A 131 -3.04 2.29 -13.64
C LYS A 131 -3.18 3.28 -12.49
N GLN A 132 -4.32 3.25 -11.81
CA GLN A 132 -4.61 4.13 -10.67
C GLN A 132 -3.71 3.79 -9.48
N THR A 133 -3.44 2.50 -9.25
CA THR A 133 -2.53 2.04 -8.20
C THR A 133 -1.08 2.42 -8.50
N ALA A 134 -0.62 2.29 -9.75
CA ALA A 134 0.71 2.70 -10.17
C ALA A 134 0.96 4.19 -9.91
N ALA A 135 -0.02 5.05 -10.22
CA ALA A 135 0.05 6.48 -9.94
C ALA A 135 0.14 6.80 -8.43
N CYS A 136 -0.33 5.90 -7.56
CA CYS A 136 -0.25 6.04 -6.11
C CYS A 136 1.02 5.42 -5.51
N LEU A 137 1.90 4.77 -6.28
CA LEU A 137 3.10 4.12 -5.76
C LEU A 137 4.03 5.04 -4.95
N PRO A 138 4.27 6.30 -5.33
CA PRO A 138 5.15 7.20 -4.56
C PRO A 138 4.71 7.38 -3.10
N THR A 139 3.40 7.37 -2.85
CA THR A 139 2.81 7.46 -1.50
C THR A 139 2.56 6.10 -0.88
N LEU A 140 2.24 5.08 -1.69
CA LEU A 140 1.93 3.72 -1.22
C LEU A 140 3.17 2.95 -0.73
N VAL A 141 4.30 3.01 -1.44
CA VAL A 141 5.51 2.25 -1.07
C VAL A 141 6.04 2.62 0.33
N PRO A 142 6.14 3.91 0.72
CA PRO A 142 6.52 4.29 2.07
C PRO A 142 5.58 3.76 3.17
N GLU A 143 4.27 3.62 2.89
CA GLU A 143 3.28 3.11 3.85
C GLU A 143 3.29 1.57 3.94
N LEU A 144 3.59 0.88 2.83
CA LEU A 144 3.64 -0.59 2.79
C LEU A 144 4.90 -1.16 3.41
N THR A 145 6.05 -0.56 3.13
CA THR A 145 7.37 -1.14 3.48
C THR A 145 7.60 -1.35 4.98
N PRO A 146 7.10 -0.51 5.91
CA PRO A 146 7.19 -0.78 7.35
C PRO A 146 6.48 -2.08 7.76
N SER A 147 5.40 -2.47 7.06
CA SER A 147 4.65 -3.69 7.38
C SER A 147 5.41 -4.98 7.07
N LEU A 148 6.50 -4.92 6.28
CA LEU A 148 7.43 -6.05 6.09
C LEU A 148 8.18 -6.43 7.38
N TRP A 149 8.29 -5.47 8.30
CA TRP A 149 9.04 -5.58 9.54
C TRP A 149 8.16 -5.87 10.76
N ASP A 150 6.90 -6.25 10.52
CA ASP A 150 5.92 -6.46 11.59
C ASP A 150 6.32 -7.56 12.59
N THR A 151 5.66 -7.66 13.75
CA THR A 151 5.90 -8.78 14.67
C THR A 151 5.04 -10.01 14.32
N LYS A 152 3.90 -9.82 13.65
CA LYS A 152 2.96 -10.88 13.28
C LYS A 152 3.31 -11.47 11.91
N LYS A 153 3.38 -12.80 11.84
CA LYS A 153 3.74 -13.53 10.62
C LYS A 153 2.71 -13.32 9.52
N GLU A 154 1.43 -13.24 9.89
CA GLU A 154 0.29 -13.01 9.01
C GLU A 154 0.39 -11.63 8.34
N VAL A 155 0.74 -10.59 9.11
CA VAL A 155 0.96 -9.24 8.58
C VAL A 155 2.16 -9.21 7.65
N LYS A 156 3.28 -9.85 8.02
CA LYS A 156 4.45 -9.94 7.14
C LYS A 156 4.14 -10.63 5.82
N ALA A 157 3.39 -11.73 5.84
CA ALA A 157 3.02 -12.47 4.65
C ALA A 157 2.14 -11.62 3.72
N ALA A 158 1.12 -10.97 4.27
CA ALA A 158 0.25 -10.05 3.52
C ALA A 158 1.02 -8.85 2.98
N ALA A 159 1.94 -8.27 3.77
CA ALA A 159 2.79 -7.16 3.34
C ALA A 159 3.73 -7.55 2.22
N LYS A 160 4.36 -8.74 2.29
CA LYS A 160 5.22 -9.24 1.23
C LYS A 160 4.45 -9.42 -0.08
N ALA A 161 3.23 -9.97 -0.01
CA ALA A 161 2.37 -10.12 -1.18
C ALA A 161 1.98 -8.74 -1.77
N ALA A 162 1.56 -7.80 -0.92
CA ALA A 162 1.19 -6.45 -1.33
C ALA A 162 2.36 -5.67 -1.96
N VAL A 163 3.55 -5.72 -1.34
CA VAL A 163 4.76 -5.06 -1.87
C VAL A 163 5.19 -5.69 -3.18
N THR A 164 5.14 -7.02 -3.31
CA THR A 164 5.46 -7.70 -4.58
C THR A 164 4.51 -7.26 -5.69
N ALA A 165 3.21 -7.22 -5.42
CA ALA A 165 2.21 -6.77 -6.38
C ALA A 165 2.42 -5.30 -6.76
N ALA A 166 2.65 -4.42 -5.78
CA ALA A 166 2.88 -3.00 -5.99
C ALA A 166 4.16 -2.74 -6.81
N PHE A 167 5.26 -3.44 -6.52
CA PHE A 167 6.52 -3.25 -7.27
C PHE A 167 6.39 -3.73 -8.72
N GLY A 168 5.60 -4.78 -8.95
CA GLY A 168 5.24 -5.26 -10.28
C GLY A 168 4.50 -4.25 -11.16
N LEU A 169 3.96 -3.17 -10.59
CA LEU A 169 3.29 -2.10 -11.33
C LEU A 169 4.24 -1.00 -11.84
N SER A 170 5.55 -1.12 -11.61
CA SER A 170 6.54 -0.17 -12.15
C SER A 170 6.48 -0.07 -13.67
N GLY A 171 6.14 -1.15 -14.38
CA GLY A 171 5.98 -1.15 -15.83
C GLY A 171 7.27 -0.92 -16.64
N ASN A 172 8.42 -0.89 -15.96
CA ASN A 172 9.73 -0.66 -16.56
C ASN A 172 10.52 -1.98 -16.67
N ARG A 173 10.77 -2.39 -17.92
CA ARG A 173 11.42 -3.64 -18.30
C ARG A 173 12.87 -3.72 -17.85
N ASP A 174 13.54 -2.60 -17.64
CA ASP A 174 14.91 -2.58 -17.15
C ASP A 174 14.96 -2.99 -15.66
N VAL A 175 13.91 -2.64 -14.90
CA VAL A 175 13.81 -2.91 -13.45
C VAL A 175 13.12 -4.25 -13.15
N GLU A 176 12.24 -4.72 -14.03
CA GLU A 176 11.49 -5.99 -13.88
C GLU A 176 12.33 -7.17 -13.37
N PRO A 177 13.51 -7.49 -13.95
CA PRO A 177 14.34 -8.61 -13.49
C PRO A 177 14.87 -8.45 -12.05
N VAL A 178 14.97 -7.22 -11.56
CA VAL A 178 15.53 -6.88 -10.24
C VAL A 178 14.43 -6.76 -9.17
N ILE A 179 13.15 -6.64 -9.55
CA ILE A 179 12.00 -6.55 -8.63
C ILE A 179 12.04 -7.62 -7.52
N PRO A 180 12.28 -8.92 -7.80
CA PRO A 180 12.33 -9.93 -6.73
C PRO A 180 13.40 -9.64 -5.67
N LYS A 181 14.57 -9.12 -6.10
CA LYS A 181 15.67 -8.73 -5.19
C LYS A 181 15.33 -7.43 -4.43
N LEU A 182 14.64 -6.50 -5.07
CA LEU A 182 14.16 -5.26 -4.42
C LEU A 182 13.17 -5.58 -3.29
N VAL A 183 12.21 -6.47 -3.53
CA VAL A 183 11.27 -6.92 -2.50
C VAL A 183 12.02 -7.64 -1.37
N SER A 184 12.97 -8.51 -1.70
CA SER A 184 13.73 -9.27 -0.71
C SER A 184 14.57 -8.36 0.19
N SER A 185 15.35 -7.45 -0.40
CA SER A 185 16.19 -6.47 0.32
C SER A 185 15.40 -5.45 1.13
N ALA A 186 14.13 -5.17 0.78
CA ALA A 186 13.25 -4.35 1.61
C ALA A 186 13.00 -4.98 2.99
N SER A 187 12.98 -6.31 3.07
CA SER A 187 12.81 -7.10 4.29
C SER A 187 14.11 -7.61 4.93
N ASN A 188 15.21 -7.66 4.16
CA ASN A 188 16.50 -8.17 4.61
C ASN A 188 17.64 -7.17 4.30
N PRO A 189 18.18 -6.43 5.28
CA PRO A 189 19.22 -5.42 5.07
C PRO A 189 20.53 -6.02 4.58
N LYS A 190 20.78 -7.31 4.85
CA LYS A 190 21.99 -8.00 4.39
C LYS A 190 22.05 -8.15 2.88
N GLU A 191 20.89 -8.08 2.21
CA GLU A 191 20.79 -8.23 0.75
C GLU A 191 20.85 -6.87 0.02
N VAL A 192 20.93 -5.76 0.75
CA VAL A 192 20.99 -4.41 0.17
C VAL A 192 22.22 -4.27 -0.73
N GLU A 193 23.40 -4.67 -0.24
CA GLU A 193 24.65 -4.64 -1.01
C GLU A 193 24.49 -5.42 -2.33
N ALA A 194 24.07 -6.69 -2.24
CA ALA A 194 23.88 -7.54 -3.42
C ALA A 194 22.81 -7.02 -4.40
N THR A 195 21.77 -6.35 -3.88
CA THR A 195 20.71 -5.77 -4.72
C THR A 195 21.18 -4.49 -5.42
N VAL A 196 21.95 -3.63 -4.74
CA VAL A 196 22.58 -2.45 -5.36
C VAL A 196 23.56 -2.89 -6.44
N HIS A 197 24.38 -3.92 -6.20
CA HIS A 197 25.26 -4.47 -7.23
C HIS A 197 24.49 -5.00 -8.45
N ALA A 198 23.38 -5.71 -8.23
CA ALA A 198 22.54 -6.20 -9.32
C ALA A 198 21.92 -5.05 -10.13
N LEU A 199 21.46 -4.00 -9.45
CA LEU A 199 20.87 -2.83 -10.08
C LEU A 199 21.92 -1.98 -10.82
N ALA A 200 23.15 -1.88 -10.29
CA ALA A 200 24.26 -1.21 -10.97
C ALA A 200 24.69 -1.92 -12.26
N ALA A 201 24.46 -3.24 -12.34
CA ALA A 201 24.72 -4.03 -13.55
C ALA A 201 23.59 -3.96 -14.58
N THR A 202 22.45 -3.33 -14.24
CA THR A 202 21.36 -3.09 -15.18
C THR A 202 21.68 -1.93 -16.10
N THR A 203 21.55 -2.14 -17.40
CA THR A 203 21.56 -1.06 -18.39
C THR A 203 20.17 -0.45 -18.48
N PHE A 204 20.02 0.81 -18.06
CA PHE A 204 18.76 1.55 -18.19
C PHE A 204 18.64 2.15 -19.59
N VAL A 205 17.54 1.87 -20.28
CA VAL A 205 17.24 2.30 -21.64
C VAL A 205 15.87 2.98 -21.71
N GLN A 206 14.89 2.48 -20.96
CA GLN A 206 13.56 3.06 -20.90
C GLN A 206 13.54 4.35 -20.08
N SER A 207 12.62 5.24 -20.43
CA SER A 207 12.30 6.42 -19.62
C SER A 207 11.93 6.00 -18.19
N VAL A 208 12.42 6.78 -17.23
CA VAL A 208 12.24 6.55 -15.81
C VAL A 208 11.11 7.45 -15.30
N ASP A 209 9.96 6.82 -15.04
CA ASP A 209 8.75 7.46 -14.55
C ASP A 209 8.63 7.40 -13.01
N SER A 210 7.62 8.08 -12.47
CA SER A 210 7.36 8.13 -11.02
C SER A 210 7.11 6.73 -10.39
N PRO A 211 6.33 5.81 -11.00
CA PRO A 211 6.23 4.41 -10.58
C PRO A 211 7.58 3.69 -10.44
N THR A 212 8.47 3.83 -11.42
CA THR A 212 9.80 3.20 -11.40
C THR A 212 10.65 3.75 -10.26
N LEU A 213 10.68 5.07 -10.10
CA LEU A 213 11.39 5.72 -9.00
C LEU A 213 10.84 5.30 -7.63
N ALA A 214 9.52 5.14 -7.49
CA ALA A 214 8.90 4.72 -6.23
C ALA A 214 9.41 3.36 -5.73
N VAL A 215 9.75 2.47 -6.65
CA VAL A 215 10.24 1.11 -6.36
C VAL A 215 11.75 1.10 -6.07
N VAL A 216 12.52 1.92 -6.77
CA VAL A 216 14.00 1.91 -6.69
C VAL A 216 14.54 2.83 -5.59
N VAL A 217 13.94 4.01 -5.38
CA VAL A 217 14.41 5.03 -4.43
C VAL A 217 14.54 4.51 -2.99
N PRO A 218 13.66 3.65 -2.44
CA PRO A 218 13.82 3.12 -1.09
C PRO A 218 15.14 2.35 -0.90
N LEU A 219 15.59 1.59 -1.91
CA LEU A 219 16.87 0.89 -1.88
C LEU A 219 18.03 1.90 -1.88
N LEU A 220 17.99 2.88 -2.79
CA LEU A 220 19.06 3.85 -2.98
C LEU A 220 19.21 4.76 -1.75
N SER A 221 18.10 5.22 -1.17
CA SER A 221 18.10 6.00 0.06
C SER A 221 18.70 5.23 1.24
N ARG A 222 18.38 3.92 1.36
CA ARG A 222 19.02 3.05 2.35
C ARG A 222 20.52 2.88 2.11
N ALA A 223 20.94 2.67 0.86
CA ALA A 223 22.34 2.55 0.49
C ALA A 223 23.15 3.82 0.81
N LEU A 224 22.60 5.01 0.54
CA LEU A 224 23.21 6.30 0.89
C LEU A 224 23.36 6.50 2.41
N GLY A 225 22.42 5.94 3.18
CA GLY A 225 22.43 5.98 4.65
C GLY A 225 23.34 4.95 5.33
N GLU A 226 23.88 3.98 4.59
CA GLU A 226 24.66 2.86 5.15
C GLU A 226 25.95 3.34 5.84
N ARG A 227 26.39 2.60 6.86
CA ARG A 227 27.58 2.91 7.66
C ARG A 227 28.50 1.71 7.77
N GLY A 228 29.79 1.96 8.03
CA GLY A 228 30.79 0.91 8.24
C GLY A 228 31.76 0.75 7.07
N PRO A 229 32.61 -0.29 7.09
CA PRO A 229 33.82 -0.40 6.26
C PRO A 229 33.53 -0.51 4.75
N LYS A 230 32.34 -0.98 4.36
CA LYS A 230 31.93 -1.11 2.95
C LYS A 230 31.04 0.03 2.45
N ALA A 231 30.71 0.99 3.32
CA ALA A 231 29.73 2.01 3.00
C ALA A 231 30.16 2.89 1.81
N THR A 232 31.44 3.24 1.72
CA THR A 232 31.98 4.09 0.64
C THR A 232 31.71 3.52 -0.75
N ALA A 233 32.05 2.24 -0.96
CA ALA A 233 31.84 1.58 -2.25
C ALA A 233 30.34 1.46 -2.60
N LEU A 234 29.50 1.13 -1.61
CA LEU A 234 28.06 1.02 -1.79
C LEU A 234 27.41 2.37 -2.13
N LYS A 235 27.83 3.44 -1.45
CA LYS A 235 27.33 4.81 -1.71
C LYS A 235 27.73 5.31 -3.09
N ARG A 236 28.97 5.03 -3.53
CA ARG A 236 29.42 5.34 -4.88
C ARG A 236 28.56 4.66 -5.94
N GLN A 237 28.25 3.37 -5.76
CA GLN A 237 27.37 2.66 -6.68
C GLN A 237 25.94 3.20 -6.67
N ALA A 238 25.40 3.54 -5.50
CA ALA A 238 24.10 4.18 -5.41
C ALA A 238 24.08 5.53 -6.14
N ALA A 239 25.12 6.36 -6.00
CA ALA A 239 25.26 7.64 -6.70
C ALA A 239 25.32 7.45 -8.23
N LEU A 240 26.07 6.46 -8.72
CA LEU A 240 26.14 6.13 -10.15
C LEU A 240 24.77 5.68 -10.71
N ILE A 241 24.04 4.86 -9.97
CA ILE A 241 22.67 4.45 -10.35
C ILE A 241 21.76 5.69 -10.41
N ILE A 242 21.81 6.56 -9.39
CA ILE A 242 21.00 7.79 -9.37
C ILE A 242 21.33 8.68 -10.56
N CYS A 243 22.61 8.88 -10.88
CA CYS A 243 23.07 9.68 -12.02
C CYS A 243 22.60 9.10 -13.36
N ASN A 244 22.69 7.78 -13.54
CA ASN A 244 22.24 7.13 -14.77
C ASN A 244 20.71 7.20 -14.92
N MET A 245 19.95 6.96 -13.86
CA MET A 245 18.49 7.05 -13.90
C MET A 245 18.00 8.49 -14.07
N SER A 246 18.64 9.48 -13.45
CA SER A 246 18.20 10.89 -13.54
C SER A 246 18.30 11.45 -14.96
N LYS A 247 19.19 10.92 -15.79
CA LYS A 247 19.32 11.29 -17.22
C LYS A 247 18.16 10.78 -18.07
N LEU A 248 17.40 9.81 -17.57
CA LEU A 248 16.28 9.17 -18.25
C LEU A 248 14.93 9.64 -17.70
N VAL A 249 14.91 10.62 -16.80
CA VAL A 249 13.67 11.24 -16.31
C VAL A 249 13.27 12.35 -17.28
N ASP A 250 12.18 12.14 -18.02
CA ASP A 250 11.70 13.12 -18.99
C ASP A 250 10.99 14.32 -18.33
N ASP A 251 10.33 14.10 -17.19
CA ASP A 251 9.57 15.12 -16.46
C ASP A 251 10.07 15.29 -15.02
N ALA A 252 10.50 16.51 -14.68
CA ALA A 252 10.96 16.84 -13.34
C ALA A 252 9.89 16.58 -12.24
N ARG A 253 8.61 16.61 -12.59
CA ARG A 253 7.49 16.32 -11.66
C ARG A 253 7.51 14.88 -11.18
N ASP A 254 8.02 13.94 -11.97
CA ASP A 254 8.12 12.54 -11.59
C ASP A 254 9.19 12.31 -10.54
N ALA A 255 10.30 13.06 -10.62
CA ALA A 255 11.40 12.99 -9.66
C ALA A 255 11.15 13.83 -8.39
N ALA A 256 10.35 14.89 -8.47
CA ALA A 256 10.15 15.85 -7.38
C ALA A 256 9.81 15.23 -6.00
N PRO A 257 8.93 14.20 -5.90
CA PRO A 257 8.63 13.57 -4.61
C PRO A 257 9.82 12.84 -3.96
N PHE A 258 10.84 12.49 -4.74
CA PHE A 258 11.97 11.66 -4.32
C PHE A 258 13.24 12.47 -4.01
N LEU A 259 13.38 13.67 -4.57
CA LEU A 259 14.54 14.55 -4.35
C LEU A 259 14.85 14.80 -2.87
N PRO A 260 13.87 15.08 -1.98
CA PRO A 260 14.15 15.28 -0.55
C PRO A 260 14.76 14.06 0.15
N LYS A 261 14.59 12.85 -0.41
CA LYS A 261 15.14 11.60 0.14
C LYS A 261 16.53 11.25 -0.39
N LEU A 262 16.91 11.79 -1.55
CA LEU A 262 18.16 11.46 -2.25
C LEU A 262 19.19 12.59 -2.15
N LEU A 263 18.79 13.84 -2.43
CA LEU A 263 19.71 14.98 -2.51
C LEU A 263 20.55 15.19 -1.24
N PRO A 264 19.99 15.14 -0.01
CA PRO A 264 20.81 15.32 1.19
C PRO A 264 21.89 14.25 1.32
N GLY A 265 21.59 13.01 0.92
CA GLY A 265 22.54 11.90 0.94
C GLY A 265 23.66 12.07 -0.09
N LEU A 266 23.33 12.57 -1.29
CA LEU A 266 24.30 12.84 -2.35
C LEU A 266 25.21 14.02 -2.04
N VAL A 267 24.66 15.14 -1.55
CA VAL A 267 25.46 16.32 -1.16
C VAL A 267 26.44 15.95 -0.06
N LYS A 268 25.93 15.27 0.99
CA LYS A 268 26.78 14.79 2.07
C LYS A 268 27.89 13.85 1.57
N LEU A 269 27.57 12.98 0.62
CA LEU A 269 28.56 12.09 0.02
C LEU A 269 29.64 12.90 -0.73
N ALA A 270 29.26 13.88 -1.56
CA ALA A 270 30.23 14.72 -2.27
C ALA A 270 31.16 15.47 -1.31
N ASP A 271 30.63 16.00 -0.20
CA ASP A 271 31.41 16.73 0.80
C ASP A 271 32.36 15.83 1.60
N GLU A 272 31.91 14.64 2.01
CA GLU A 272 32.66 13.74 2.90
C GLU A 272 33.58 12.75 2.18
N MET A 273 33.39 12.53 0.87
CA MET A 273 34.21 11.55 0.13
C MET A 273 35.64 12.04 -0.06
N SER A 274 36.60 11.26 0.41
CA SER A 274 38.03 11.52 0.24
C SER A 274 38.54 11.19 -1.16
N ASP A 275 37.89 10.24 -1.85
CA ASP A 275 38.22 9.82 -3.21
C ASP A 275 37.68 10.84 -4.23
N PRO A 276 38.54 11.56 -4.98
CA PRO A 276 38.11 12.59 -5.93
C PRO A 276 37.23 12.04 -7.07
N GLU A 277 37.53 10.84 -7.59
CA GLU A 277 36.77 10.24 -8.70
C GLU A 277 35.33 9.89 -8.28
N ALA A 278 35.13 9.57 -7.00
CA ALA A 278 33.82 9.29 -6.46
C ALA A 278 33.07 10.55 -5.98
N ARG A 279 33.76 11.70 -5.90
CA ARG A 279 33.18 13.00 -5.61
C ARG A 279 32.61 13.67 -6.86
N GLU A 280 33.29 13.52 -8.00
CA GLU A 280 32.83 13.97 -9.32
C GLU A 280 31.58 13.20 -9.80
#